data_AF-A0A377V5Y4-F1
#
_entry.id   AF-A0A377V5Y4-F1
#
_cell.length_a   1.000
_cell.length_b   1.000
_cell.length_c   1.000
_cell.angle_alpha   90.00
_cell.angle_beta   90.00
_cell.angle_gamma   90.00
#
_symmetry.space_group_name_H-M   'P 1'
#
loop_
_entity.id
_entity.type
_entity.pdbx_description
1 polymer ?
#
loop_
_entity_poly.entity_id
_entity_poly.type
_entity_poly.pdbx_seq_one_letter_code
_entity_poly.pdbx_strand_id
1 'polypeptide(L)' 'MVEEDPGVKSVRNIYDYFKQHKYNTIVMGASFRRTEQILALVGCDRLTIARLY' A
#
# COMPACT_ATOMS: atom_id res chain seq x y z
N MET A 1 -9.91 5.31 -11.89
CA MET A 1 -10.34 4.92 -10.53
C MET A 1 -9.11 4.72 -9.67
N VAL A 2 -9.17 4.86 -8.34
CA VAL A 2 -7.97 4.74 -7.48
C VAL A 2 -7.31 3.35 -7.57
N GLU A 3 -8.09 2.34 -7.94
CA GLU A 3 -7.66 0.98 -8.26
C GLU A 3 -6.65 0.90 -9.42
N GLU A 4 -6.69 1.86 -10.33
CA GLU A 4 -5.80 1.96 -11.49
C GLU A 4 -4.58 2.85 -11.22
N ASP A 5 -4.44 3.39 -10.01
CA ASP A 5 -3.29 4.20 -9.63
C ASP A 5 -2.00 3.32 -9.63
N PRO A 6 -0.94 3.75 -10.32
CA PRO A 6 0.27 2.93 -10.45
C PRO A 6 0.96 2.68 -9.10
N GLY A 7 0.87 3.61 -8.15
CA GLY A 7 1.40 3.43 -6.79
C GLY A 7 0.61 2.37 -6.02
N VAL A 8 -0.73 2.42 -6.09
CA VAL A 8 -1.61 1.42 -5.46
C VAL A 8 -1.35 0.03 -6.04
N LYS A 9 -1.29 -0.10 -7.38
CA LYS A 9 -0.98 -1.36 -8.06
C LYS A 9 0.39 -1.91 -7.67
N SER A 10 1.40 -1.04 -7.62
CA SER A 10 2.76 -1.43 -7.22
C SER A 10 2.78 -2.04 -5.80
N VAL A 11 2.16 -1.38 -4.82
CA VAL A 11 2.14 -1.87 -3.44
C VAL A 11 1.38 -3.20 -3.33
N ARG A 12 0.24 -3.34 -4.01
CA ARG A 12 -0.52 -4.61 -4.01
C ARG A 12 0.27 -5.76 -4.61
N ASN A 13 0.88 -5.56 -5.77
CA ASN A 13 1.68 -6.60 -6.42
C ASN A 13 2.86 -7.04 -5.53
N ILE A 14 3.54 -6.10 -4.87
CA ILE A 14 4.62 -6.40 -3.93
C ILE A 14 4.08 -7.16 -2.72
N TYR A 15 2.97 -6.69 -2.14
CA TYR A 15 2.35 -7.33 -0.98
C TYR A 15 1.94 -8.77 -1.28
N ASP A 16 1.23 -9.00 -2.38
CA ASP A 16 0.77 -10.33 -2.79
C ASP A 16 1.94 -11.26 -3.03
N TYR A 17 3.00 -10.79 -3.71
CA TYR A 17 4.23 -11.55 -3.89
C TYR A 17 4.83 -11.99 -2.55
N PHE A 18 4.88 -11.09 -1.56
CA PHE A 18 5.44 -11.38 -0.25
C PHE A 18 4.58 -12.39 0.53
N LYS A 19 3.25 -12.27 0.49
CA LYS A 19 2.36 -13.19 1.19
C LYS A 19 2.31 -14.57 0.54
N GLN A 20 2.33 -14.64 -0.79
CA GLN A 20 2.41 -15.90 -1.53
C GLN A 20 3.69 -16.69 -1.21
N HIS A 21 4.83 -16.02 -1.10
CA HIS A 21 6.12 -16.64 -0.79
C HIS A 21 6.42 -16.74 0.71
N LYS A 22 5.47 -16.30 1.57
CA LYS A 22 5.58 -16.33 3.03
C LYS A 22 6.83 -15.60 3.55
N TYR A 23 7.20 -14.48 2.92
CA TYR A 23 8.27 -13.64 3.45
C TYR A 23 7.78 -12.92 4.72
N ASN A 24 8.62 -12.92 5.75
CA ASN A 24 8.35 -12.25 7.02
C ASN A 24 8.59 -10.73 6.98
N THR A 25 9.14 -10.22 5.87
CA THR A 25 9.39 -8.80 5.68
C THR A 25 8.08 -8.02 5.69
N ILE A 26 8.02 -6.97 6.51
CA ILE A 26 6.86 -6.08 6.60
C ILE A 26 6.80 -5.18 5.36
N VAL A 27 5.67 -5.19 4.67
CA VAL A 27 5.41 -4.25 3.56
C VAL A 27 4.72 -3.00 4.12
N MET A 28 5.35 -1.84 3.93
CA MET A 28 4.86 -0.56 4.45
C MET A 28 4.66 0.46 3.34
N GLY A 29 3.40 0.76 3.01
CA GLY A 29 3.06 1.79 2.03
C GLY A 29 3.38 3.20 2.55
N ALA A 30 3.88 4.08 1.68
CA ALA A 30 4.27 5.44 2.03
C ALA A 30 4.02 6.41 0.85
N SER A 31 4.18 7.72 1.12
CA SER A 31 4.07 8.78 0.10
C SER A 31 2.71 8.84 -0.60
N PHE A 32 1.63 8.87 0.18
CA PHE A 32 0.27 9.09 -0.32
C PHE A 32 0.05 10.54 -0.78
N ARG A 33 -0.77 10.71 -1.82
CA ARG A 33 -1.18 12.02 -2.36
C ARG A 33 -2.61 12.39 -1.99
N ARG A 34 -3.47 11.38 -1.80
CA ARG A 34 -4.87 11.55 -1.41
C ARG A 34 -5.33 10.38 -0.54
N THR A 35 -6.36 10.60 0.26
CA THR A 35 -6.87 9.60 1.22
C THR A 35 -7.40 8.34 0.54
N GLU A 36 -7.91 8.43 -0.69
CA GLU A 36 -8.44 7.27 -1.42
C GLU A 36 -7.35 6.22 -1.70
N GLN A 37 -6.09 6.63 -1.87
CA GLN A 37 -4.97 5.69 -2.05
C GLN A 37 -4.70 4.90 -0.76
N ILE A 38 -4.90 5.51 0.41
CA ILE A 38 -4.76 4.87 1.72
C ILE A 38 -5.89 3.84 1.89
N LEU A 39 -7.13 4.24 1.58
CA LEU A 39 -8.30 3.37 1.65
C LEU A 39 -8.17 2.16 0.73
N ALA A 40 -7.61 2.34 -0.46
CA ALA A 40 -7.38 1.25 -1.41
C ALA A 40 -6.34 0.21 -0.92
N LEU A 41 -5.52 0.55 0.08
CA LEU A 41 -4.47 -0.32 0.63
C LEU A 41 -4.78 -0.81 2.06
N VAL A 42 -6.03 -0.66 2.52
CA VAL A 42 -6.49 -1.27 3.77
C VAL A 42 -6.28 -2.79 3.69
N GLY A 43 -5.59 -3.34 4.69
CA GLY A 43 -5.15 -4.74 4.70
C GLY A 43 -3.64 -4.93 4.46
N CYS A 44 -2.92 -3.91 3.99
CA CYS A 44 -1.46 -3.90 4.01
C CYS A 44 -0.94 -3.97 5.46
N ASP A 45 0.27 -4.50 5.66
CA ASP A 45 0.80 -4.71 7.02
C ASP A 45 0.92 -3.40 7.80
N ARG A 46 1.43 -2.34 7.14
CA ARG A 46 1.55 -0.99 7.70
C ARG A 46 1.40 0.06 6.61
N LEU A 47 0.98 1.26 7.02
CA LEU A 47 0.95 2.45 6.17
C LEU A 47 1.56 3.60 6.96
N THR A 48 2.49 4.35 6.36
CA THR A 48 2.98 5.63 6.92
C THR A 48 2.25 6.77 6.26
N ILE A 49 1.57 7.57 7.07
CA ILE A 49 0.70 8.65 6.60
C ILE A 49 1.31 9.97 7.06
N ALA A 50 1.57 10.86 6.11
CA ALA A 50 2.03 12.21 6.44
C ALA A 50 0.94 12.96 7.21
N ARG A 51 1.35 13.78 8.17
CA ARG A 51 0.42 14.67 8.85
C ARG A 51 0.01 15.79 7.91
N LEU A 52 -1.28 15.92 7.66
CA LEU A 52 -1.87 17.07 7.01
C LEU A 52 -2.17 18.09 8.12
N TYR A 53 -1.62 19.31 7.98
CA TYR A 53 -1.97 20.46 8.81
C TYR A 53 -2.81 21.40 7.96
#